data_AF-A0A2H3IME9-F1
#
_entry.id   AF-A0A2H3IME9-F1
#
_cell.length_a   1.000
_cell.length_b   1.000
_cell.length_c   1.000
_cell.angle_alpha   90.00
_cell.angle_beta   90.00
_cell.angle_gamma   90.00
#
_symmetry.space_group_name_H-M   'P 1'
#
loop_
_entity.id
_entity.type
_entity.pdbx_description
1 polymer ?
#
loop_
_entity_poly.entity_id
_entity_poly.type
_entity_poly.pdbx_seq_one_letter_code
_entity_poly.pdbx_strand_id
1 'polypeptide(L)'
;MYIGEEIPEDHPYYVQKKLNSGPNQWPQTIPDKEEFQKTTEYYHAVYELAEDVLSVIALTLGVESTFFKPLTDESVATIRYLHYPTHPKDQDEKLNRGIGAHMDFGPNPSKEPT
;
A
#
# COMPACT_ATOMS: atom_id res chain seq x y z
N MET A 1 2.04 -7.30 7.62
CA MET A 1 3.24 -6.47 7.38
C MET A 1 2.92 -5.49 6.27
N TYR A 2 3.37 -4.24 6.37
CA TYR A 2 3.20 -3.23 5.32
C TYR A 2 4.54 -2.98 4.65
N ILE A 3 4.53 -2.96 3.32
CA ILE A 3 5.65 -2.57 2.46
C ILE A 3 5.12 -1.53 1.49
N GLY A 4 5.91 -0.49 1.22
CA GLY A 4 5.62 0.51 0.19
C GLY A 4 6.83 0.69 -0.70
N GLU A 5 6.87 1.82 -1.39
CA GLU A 5 8.07 2.27 -2.11
C GLU A 5 9.27 2.35 -1.16
N GLU A 6 10.45 1.90 -1.61
CA GLU A 6 11.65 2.02 -0.80
C GLU A 6 12.15 3.46 -0.83
N ILE A 7 12.08 4.15 0.31
CA ILE A 7 12.58 5.52 0.44
C ILE A 7 13.70 5.61 1.48
N PRO A 8 14.76 6.39 1.20
CA PRO A 8 15.86 6.59 2.14
C PRO A 8 15.48 7.51 3.31
N GLU A 9 16.32 7.54 4.36
CA GLU A 9 16.11 8.36 5.56
C GLU A 9 16.28 9.88 5.31
N ASP A 10 16.84 10.28 4.17
CA ASP A 10 16.91 11.68 3.76
C ASP A 10 15.75 12.10 2.86
N HIS A 11 14.84 11.17 2.51
CA HIS A 11 13.67 11.47 1.71
C HIS A 11 12.78 12.51 2.41
N PRO A 12 12.29 13.56 1.71
CA PRO A 12 11.50 14.63 2.31
C PRO A 12 10.31 14.14 3.13
N TYR A 13 9.65 13.07 2.70
CA TYR A 13 8.49 12.53 3.40
C TYR A 13 8.85 11.91 4.75
N TYR A 14 10.02 11.27 4.86
CA TYR A 14 10.49 10.71 6.12
C TYR A 14 10.96 11.79 7.08
N VAL A 15 11.74 12.76 6.59
CA VAL A 15 12.22 13.90 7.38
C VAL A 15 11.06 14.73 7.93
N GLN A 16 10.02 14.96 7.11
CA GLN A 16 8.81 15.68 7.51
C GLN A 16 7.82 14.83 8.32
N LYS A 17 8.14 13.55 8.58
CA LYS A 17 7.29 12.60 9.32
C LYS A 17 5.88 12.50 8.75
N LYS A 18 5.76 12.48 7.42
CA LYS A 18 4.48 12.18 6.77
C LYS A 18 4.04 10.76 7.14
N LEU A 19 2.73 10.58 7.24
CA LEU A 19 2.14 9.31 7.64
C LEU A 19 2.55 8.20 6.64
N ASN A 20 2.95 7.04 7.16
CA ASN A 20 3.38 5.88 6.37
C ASN A 20 4.53 6.15 5.41
N SER A 21 5.39 7.13 5.68
CA SER A 21 6.49 7.50 4.79
C SER A 21 7.85 7.32 5.48
N GLY A 22 8.39 6.11 5.46
CA GLY A 22 9.78 5.85 5.87
C GLY A 22 10.34 4.59 5.21
N PRO A 23 11.64 4.29 5.44
CA PRO A 23 12.26 3.09 4.90
C PRO A 23 11.46 1.83 5.26
N ASN A 24 11.41 0.88 4.33
CA ASN A 24 10.69 -0.37 4.56
C ASN A 24 11.29 -1.14 5.73
N GLN A 25 10.43 -1.60 6.64
CA GLN A 25 10.85 -2.33 7.83
C GLN A 25 10.95 -3.83 7.54
N TRP A 26 12.12 -4.25 7.07
CA TRP A 26 12.38 -5.63 6.68
C TRP A 26 12.56 -6.58 7.88
N PRO A 27 11.88 -7.74 7.91
CA PRO A 27 11.95 -8.69 9.02
C PRO A 27 13.34 -9.31 9.13
N GLN A 28 13.91 -9.27 10.34
CA GLN A 28 15.23 -9.85 10.63
C GLN A 28 15.21 -11.39 10.70
N THR A 29 14.03 -12.00 10.77
CA THR A 29 13.86 -13.45 10.93
C THR A 29 13.84 -14.21 9.60
N ILE A 30 13.83 -13.50 8.46
CA ILE A 30 13.84 -14.13 7.15
C ILE A 30 15.28 -14.46 6.76
N PRO A 31 15.61 -15.74 6.48
CA PRO A 31 16.98 -16.15 6.16
C PRO A 31 17.55 -15.49 4.90
N ASP A 32 16.73 -15.36 3.84
CA ASP A 32 17.10 -14.70 2.60
C ASP A 32 16.32 -13.38 2.46
N LYS A 33 16.92 -12.31 2.97
CA LYS A 33 16.34 -10.97 2.91
C LYS A 33 16.22 -10.47 1.47
N GLU A 34 17.21 -10.73 0.63
CA GLU A 34 17.24 -10.23 -0.75
C GLU A 34 16.15 -10.90 -1.59
N GLU A 35 15.97 -12.21 -1.44
CA GLU A 35 14.86 -12.93 -2.05
C GLU A 35 13.51 -12.38 -1.60
N PHE A 36 13.35 -12.12 -0.30
CA PHE A 36 12.10 -11.55 0.20
C PHE A 36 11.87 -10.12 -0.30
N GLN A 37 12.91 -9.32 -0.46
CA GLN A 37 12.78 -7.98 -1.03
C GLN A 37 12.28 -8.01 -2.49
N LYS A 38 12.56 -9.06 -3.27
CA LYS A 38 12.02 -9.19 -4.64
C LYS A 38 10.50 -9.28 -4.68
N THR A 39 9.82 -9.56 -3.57
CA THR A 39 8.35 -9.52 -3.55
C THR A 39 7.78 -8.11 -3.77
N THR A 40 8.60 -7.06 -3.73
CA THR A 40 8.20 -5.69 -4.13
C THR A 40 7.95 -5.55 -5.63
N GLU A 41 8.45 -6.46 -6.47
CA GLU A 41 8.13 -6.46 -7.91
C GLU A 41 6.61 -6.51 -8.14
N TYR A 42 5.89 -7.27 -7.31
CA TYR A 42 4.44 -7.33 -7.35
C TYR A 42 3.79 -6.01 -6.90
N TYR A 43 4.38 -5.31 -5.92
CA TYR A 43 3.92 -3.98 -5.53
C TYR A 43 4.00 -3.01 -6.72
N HIS A 44 5.13 -2.95 -7.43
CA HIS A 44 5.29 -2.07 -8.60
C HIS A 44 4.34 -2.43 -9.74
N ALA A 45 4.16 -3.72 -10.04
CA ALA A 45 3.23 -4.17 -11.07
C ALA A 45 1.77 -3.79 -10.76
N VAL A 46 1.35 -3.89 -9.50
CA VAL A 46 0.00 -3.50 -9.07
C VAL A 46 -0.14 -1.97 -9.04
N TYR A 47 0.92 -1.25 -8.71
CA TYR A 47 0.95 0.21 -8.75
C TYR A 47 0.70 0.72 -10.18
N GLU A 48 1.46 0.22 -11.16
CA GLU A 48 1.27 0.57 -12.58
C GLU A 48 -0.15 0.24 -13.05
N LEU A 49 -0.66 -0.94 -12.69
CA LEU A 49 -2.03 -1.32 -12.99
C LEU A 49 -3.06 -0.35 -12.37
N ALA A 50 -2.83 0.14 -11.16
CA ALA A 50 -3.72 1.09 -10.52
C ALA A 50 -3.75 2.43 -11.27
N GLU A 51 -2.61 2.90 -11.78
CA GLU A 51 -2.54 4.09 -12.63
C GLU A 51 -3.30 3.91 -13.95
N ASP A 52 -3.20 2.73 -14.58
CA ASP A 52 -3.97 2.39 -15.78
C ASP A 52 -5.48 2.38 -15.49
N VAL A 53 -5.89 1.80 -14.37
CA VAL A 53 -7.31 1.77 -13.96
C VAL A 53 -7.84 3.19 -13.73
N LEU A 54 -7.08 4.05 -13.06
CA LEU A 54 -7.47 5.45 -12.86
C LEU A 54 -7.54 6.20 -14.19
N SER A 55 -6.63 5.93 -15.12
CA SER A 55 -6.65 6.50 -16.46
C SER A 55 -7.90 6.10 -17.24
N VAL A 56 -8.34 4.84 -17.14
CA VAL A 56 -9.60 4.38 -17.73
C VAL A 56 -10.80 5.04 -17.07
N ILE A 57 -10.81 5.17 -15.73
CA ILE A 57 -11.90 5.85 -15.00
C ILE A 57 -12.02 7.30 -15.49
N ALA A 58 -10.91 8.02 -15.63
CA ALA A 58 -10.91 9.39 -16.16
C ALA A 58 -11.58 9.49 -17.53
N LEU A 59 -11.27 8.57 -18.44
CA LEU A 59 -11.91 8.51 -19.76
C LEU A 59 -13.42 8.24 -19.68
N THR A 60 -13.87 7.37 -18.77
CA THR A 60 -15.32 7.12 -18.59
C THR A 60 -16.08 8.34 -18.05
N LEU A 61 -15.38 9.23 -17.34
CA LEU A 61 -15.90 10.51 -16.86
C LEU A 61 -15.85 11.62 -17.92
N GLY A 62 -15.29 11.35 -19.11
CA GLY A 62 -15.18 12.32 -20.20
C GLY A 62 -14.11 13.39 -19.98
N VAL A 63 -13.12 13.12 -19.13
CA VAL A 63 -11.95 13.99 -18.91
C VAL A 63 -10.69 13.34 -19.50
N GLU A 64 -9.59 14.09 -19.54
CA GLU A 64 -8.28 13.60 -19.99
C GLU A 64 -7.83 12.38 -19.18
N SER A 65 -7.22 11.37 -19.82
CA SER A 65 -6.76 10.15 -19.13
C SER A 65 -5.77 10.42 -18.00
N THR A 66 -5.03 11.53 -18.09
CA THR A 66 -4.04 11.95 -17.11
C THR A 66 -4.63 12.73 -15.93
N PHE A 67 -5.96 12.91 -15.88
CA PHE A 67 -6.64 13.74 -14.87
C PHE A 67 -6.25 13.38 -13.43
N PHE A 68 -6.12 12.10 -13.11
CA PHE A 68 -5.76 11.64 -11.76
C PHE A 68 -4.25 11.57 -11.50
N LYS A 69 -3.40 11.73 -12.51
CA LYS A 69 -1.94 11.59 -12.37
C LYS A 69 -1.35 12.48 -11.27
N PRO A 70 -1.75 13.76 -11.10
CA PRO A 70 -1.22 14.60 -10.01
C PRO A 70 -1.59 14.10 -8.60
N LEU A 71 -2.59 13.21 -8.47
CA LEU A 71 -3.01 12.64 -7.20
C LEU A 71 -2.33 11.30 -6.91
N THR A 72 -1.76 10.66 -7.93
CA THR A 72 -1.00 9.40 -7.80
C THR A 72 0.50 9.65 -7.76
N ASP A 73 0.98 10.80 -8.26
CA ASP A 73 2.40 11.15 -8.24
C ASP A 73 2.94 11.20 -6.79
N GLU A 74 4.05 10.51 -6.56
CA GLU A 74 4.62 10.27 -5.22
C GLU A 74 3.61 9.73 -4.19
N SER A 75 2.60 8.98 -4.63
CA SER A 75 1.59 8.45 -3.71
C SER A 75 2.18 7.45 -2.72
N VAL A 76 1.74 7.55 -1.46
CA VAL A 76 2.15 6.64 -0.39
C VAL A 76 1.29 5.37 -0.46
N ALA A 77 1.50 4.57 -1.50
CA ALA A 77 0.86 3.27 -1.65
C ALA A 77 1.52 2.22 -0.76
N THR A 78 0.75 1.21 -0.33
CA THR A 78 1.27 0.12 0.50
C THR A 78 0.67 -1.21 0.08
N ILE A 79 1.49 -2.26 0.02
CA ILE A 79 1.04 -3.65 0.01
C ILE A 79 1.01 -4.21 1.43
N ARG A 80 -0.01 -5.01 1.74
CA ARG A 80 -0.14 -5.70 3.03
C ARG A 80 0.00 -7.21 2.85
N TYR A 81 1.09 -7.78 3.34
CA TYR A 81 1.22 -9.23 3.46
C TYR A 81 0.38 -9.72 4.64
N LEU A 82 -0.53 -10.66 4.35
CA LEU A 82 -1.50 -11.23 5.28
C LEU A 82 -1.33 -12.75 5.33
N HIS A 83 -1.29 -13.29 6.55
CA HIS A 83 -1.36 -14.73 6.80
C HIS A 83 -2.43 -14.98 7.86
N TYR A 84 -3.49 -15.71 7.47
CA TYR A 84 -4.53 -16.14 8.40
C TYR A 84 -4.23 -17.56 8.86
N PRO A 85 -3.95 -17.79 10.15
CA PRO A 85 -3.65 -19.13 10.66
C PRO A 85 -4.89 -20.04 10.62
N THR A 86 -4.67 -21.35 10.72
CA THR A 86 -5.76 -22.31 10.81
C THR A 86 -6.52 -22.19 12.13
N HIS A 87 -7.85 -22.32 12.07
CA HIS A 87 -8.72 -22.26 13.24
C HIS A 87 -9.14 -23.67 13.71
N PRO A 88 -9.17 -23.96 15.03
CA PRO A 88 -9.75 -25.20 15.55
C PRO A 88 -11.25 -25.30 15.23
N LYS A 89 -11.71 -26.50 14.85
CA LYS A 89 -13.08 -26.74 14.36
C LYS A 89 -14.19 -26.40 15.37
N ASP A 90 -13.88 -26.41 16.66
CA ASP A 90 -14.87 -26.30 17.75
C ASP A 90 -14.91 -24.90 18.41
N GLN A 91 -14.26 -23.89 17.82
CA GLN A 91 -14.33 -22.52 18.32
C GLN A 91 -15.58 -21.78 17.83
N ASP A 92 -16.12 -20.91 18.69
CA ASP A 92 -17.24 -20.01 18.37
C ASP A 92 -16.95 -19.25 17.05
N GLU A 93 -17.90 -19.24 16.11
CA GLU A 93 -17.77 -18.55 14.82
C GLU A 93 -17.39 -17.07 14.96
N LYS A 94 -17.73 -16.43 16.09
CA LYS A 94 -17.33 -15.05 16.38
C LYS A 94 -15.82 -14.91 16.63
N LEU A 95 -15.17 -15.96 17.13
CA LEU A 95 -13.71 -16.01 17.38
C LEU A 95 -12.92 -16.47 16.16
N ASN A 96 -13.59 -17.02 15.13
CA ASN A 96 -12.98 -17.49 13.88
C ASN A 96 -12.91 -16.44 12.77
N ARG A 97 -13.22 -15.17 13.05
CA ARG A 97 -13.18 -14.10 12.03
C ARG A 97 -11.75 -13.56 11.88
N GLY A 98 -11.11 -13.82 10.74
CA GLY A 98 -9.77 -13.32 10.43
C GLY A 98 -9.68 -11.79 10.34
N ILE A 99 -10.67 -11.15 9.71
CA ILE A 99 -10.79 -9.68 9.65
C ILE A 99 -12.28 -9.29 9.76
N GLY A 100 -12.55 -8.21 10.50
CA GLY A 100 -13.91 -7.66 10.62
C GLY A 100 -14.35 -6.89 9.38
N ALA A 101 -15.64 -6.60 9.27
CA ALA A 101 -16.16 -5.72 8.22
C ALA A 101 -15.55 -4.30 8.36
N HIS A 102 -15.01 -3.76 7.26
CA HIS A 102 -14.37 -2.45 7.22
C HIS A 102 -14.43 -1.87 5.80
N MET A 103 -14.09 -0.58 5.68
CA MET A 103 -13.73 0.07 4.43
C MET A 103 -12.24 0.37 4.47
N ASP A 104 -11.58 0.27 3.32
CA ASP A 104 -10.19 0.68 3.20
C ASP A 104 -10.06 2.20 3.26
N PHE A 105 -8.93 2.66 3.79
CA PHE A 105 -8.56 4.06 3.72
C PHE A 105 -8.03 4.37 2.31
N GLY A 106 -8.63 5.38 1.66
CA GLY A 106 -8.17 5.88 0.37
C GLY A 106 -6.95 6.81 0.49
N PRO A 107 -6.46 7.35 -0.64
CA PRO A 107 -5.33 8.29 -0.66
C PRO A 107 -5.63 9.50 0.23
N ASN A 108 -4.69 9.81 1.12
CA ASN A 108 -4.79 10.95 2.02
C ASN A 108 -4.48 12.23 1.22
N PRO A 109 -5.43 13.15 1.02
CA PRO A 109 -5.09 14.44 0.43
C PRO A 109 -4.08 15.11 1.34
N SER A 110 -2.94 15.52 0.78
CA SER A 110 -2.01 16.38 1.49
C SER A 110 -2.81 17.58 2.01
N LYS A 111 -2.71 17.86 3.31
CA LYS A 111 -3.27 19.09 3.87
C LYS A 111 -2.64 20.25 3.11
N GLU A 112 -3.47 21.07 2.47
CA GLU A 112 -3.01 22.37 1.98
C GLU A 112 -2.33 23.13 3.13
N PRO A 113 -1.15 23.72 2.91
CA PRO A 113 -0.53 24.56 3.92
C PRO A 113 -1.39 25.82 4.11
N THR A 114 -1.93 25.99 5.32
CA THR A 114 -2.45 27.28 5.84
C THR A 114 -1.32 28.25 6.11
#